data_AF-A0A6P2DGJ9-F1
#
_entry.id   AF-A0A6P2DGJ9-F1
#
_cell.length_a   1.000
_cell.length_b   1.000
_cell.length_c   1.000
_cell.angle_alpha   90.00
_cell.angle_beta   90.00
_cell.angle_gamma   90.00
#
_symmetry.space_group_name_H-M   'P 1'
#
loop_
_entity.id
_entity.type
_entity.pdbx_description
1 polymer ?
#
loop_
_entity_poly.entity_id
_entity_poly.type
_entity_poly.pdbx_seq_one_letter_code
_entity_poly.pdbx_strand_id
1 'polypeptide(L)'
;MSAFQAPNWEQVFVPDASLLESFLRGTVVYLSVLLLFRVVLKRQGGSIGLPDIMLVVLVSECVSAPLGAEAKSIPNGLAAVLALLVWSYSIDRLCYRWPWLRRRLEPEPVPVVADGKALEKNMSAEGLTDDELRAQLRENGVDDVREVRSAFIESDGSVSVVPKGDGPAPAAPRETVELGPPPDVEFLLSKFRAAADELRAALAWHESQAENHRKAAKAVRGLLGRHGVGAAHRAAPTVREKTEKGSHDP
;
A
#
# COMPACT_ATOMS: atom_id res chain seq x y z
N MET A 1 35.26 -5.55 -28.58
CA MET A 1 33.88 -5.06 -28.47
C MET A 1 32.95 -6.20 -28.81
N SER A 2 32.65 -7.05 -27.83
CA SER A 2 31.86 -8.28 -28.03
C SER A 2 30.93 -8.43 -26.83
N ALA A 3 29.75 -7.79 -26.90
CA ALA A 3 28.58 -8.09 -26.07
C ALA A 3 27.42 -7.13 -26.39
N PHE A 4 26.99 -7.07 -27.65
CA PHE A 4 25.57 -6.81 -27.94
C PHE A 4 25.07 -8.09 -28.59
N GLN A 5 24.87 -9.11 -27.76
CA GLN A 5 24.15 -10.31 -28.15
C GLN A 5 22.74 -9.85 -28.51
N ALA A 6 22.26 -10.18 -29.71
CA ALA A 6 20.94 -9.77 -30.15
C ALA A 6 19.90 -10.18 -29.09
N PRO A 7 18.88 -9.35 -28.79
CA PRO A 7 17.82 -9.75 -27.88
C PRO A 7 17.18 -11.03 -28.44
N ASN A 8 17.14 -12.10 -27.66
CA ASN A 8 16.49 -13.35 -28.05
C ASN A 8 14.97 -13.18 -27.99
N TRP A 9 14.39 -12.54 -29.01
CA TRP A 9 12.96 -12.22 -29.08
C TRP A 9 12.06 -13.46 -28.94
N GLU A 10 12.51 -14.63 -29.40
CA GLU A 10 11.75 -15.88 -29.24
C GLU A 10 11.60 -16.29 -27.78
N GLN A 11 12.61 -16.08 -26.93
CA GLN A 11 12.51 -16.39 -25.49
C GLN A 11 11.51 -15.47 -24.79
N VAL A 12 11.47 -14.20 -25.21
CA VAL A 12 10.57 -13.19 -24.63
C VAL A 12 9.08 -13.53 -24.85
N PHE A 13 8.73 -14.11 -26.01
CA PHE A 13 7.34 -14.39 -26.40
C PHE A 13 6.90 -15.84 -26.21
N VAL A 14 7.82 -16.78 -26.01
CA VAL A 14 7.47 -18.18 -25.76
C VAL A 14 7.15 -18.37 -24.27
N PRO A 15 6.01 -18.97 -23.91
CA PRO A 15 5.71 -19.33 -22.52
C PRO A 15 6.71 -20.37 -22.01
N ASP A 16 7.45 -20.07 -20.93
CA ASP A 16 8.36 -21.05 -20.30
C ASP A 16 7.63 -22.17 -19.54
N ALA A 17 6.38 -21.90 -19.19
CA ALA A 17 5.51 -22.77 -18.40
C ALA A 17 4.11 -22.71 -19.00
N SER A 18 3.26 -23.67 -18.65
CA SER A 18 1.87 -23.60 -19.07
C SER A 18 1.24 -22.33 -18.52
N LEU A 19 0.55 -21.55 -19.36
CA LEU A 19 -0.16 -20.33 -18.94
C LEU A 19 -1.15 -20.61 -17.80
N LEU A 20 -1.70 -21.84 -17.77
CA LEU A 20 -2.57 -22.31 -16.69
C LEU A 20 -1.84 -22.41 -15.35
N GLU A 21 -0.58 -22.84 -15.36
CA GLU A 21 0.25 -22.91 -14.17
C GLU A 21 0.54 -21.51 -13.61
N SER A 22 0.87 -20.55 -14.49
CA SER A 22 1.08 -19.15 -14.10
C SER A 22 -0.21 -18.53 -13.52
N PHE A 23 -1.36 -18.79 -14.13
CA PHE A 23 -2.66 -18.35 -13.62
C PHE A 23 -2.97 -18.95 -12.23
N LEU A 24 -2.71 -20.24 -12.04
CA LEU A 24 -2.95 -20.92 -10.76
C LEU A 24 -2.00 -20.41 -9.67
N ARG A 25 -0.72 -20.18 -9.99
CA ARG A 25 0.24 -19.56 -9.07
C ARG A 25 -0.23 -18.15 -8.66
N GLY A 26 -0.64 -17.32 -9.63
CA GLY A 26 -1.20 -15.98 -9.36
C GLY A 26 -2.45 -16.03 -8.48
N THR A 27 -3.33 -17.00 -8.71
CA THR A 27 -4.51 -17.27 -7.87
C THR A 27 -4.12 -17.58 -6.43
N VAL A 28 -3.18 -18.52 -6.22
CA VAL A 28 -2.73 -18.91 -4.87
C VAL A 28 -2.09 -17.72 -4.15
N VAL A 29 -1.25 -16.94 -4.83
CA VAL A 29 -0.62 -15.75 -4.25
C VAL A 29 -1.67 -14.73 -3.84
N TYR A 30 -2.58 -14.35 -4.74
CA TYR A 30 -3.63 -13.37 -4.43
C TYR A 30 -4.47 -13.79 -3.23
N LEU A 31 -5.00 -15.02 -3.24
CA LEU A 31 -5.84 -15.53 -2.16
C LEU A 31 -5.08 -15.64 -0.84
N SER A 32 -3.80 -16.01 -0.88
CA SER A 32 -2.95 -16.07 0.33
C SER A 32 -2.73 -14.71 0.94
N VAL A 33 -2.37 -13.71 0.12
CA VAL A 33 -2.13 -12.35 0.59
C VAL A 33 -3.44 -11.73 1.07
N LEU A 34 -4.55 -11.90 0.34
CA LEU A 34 -5.89 -11.48 0.76
C LEU A 34 -6.24 -12.06 2.14
N LEU A 35 -6.03 -13.36 2.35
CA LEU A 35 -6.30 -14.02 3.63
C LEU A 35 -5.43 -13.48 4.76
N LEU A 36 -4.13 -13.35 4.54
CA LEU A 36 -3.18 -12.83 5.54
C LEU A 36 -3.53 -11.40 5.94
N PHE A 37 -3.77 -10.53 4.96
CA PHE A 37 -4.21 -9.16 5.23
C PHE A 37 -5.53 -9.14 5.96
N ARG A 38 -6.47 -10.03 5.64
CA ARG A 38 -7.76 -10.07 6.33
C ARG A 38 -7.64 -10.46 7.80
N VAL A 39 -6.70 -11.33 8.14
CA VAL A 39 -6.38 -11.70 9.53
C VAL A 39 -5.75 -10.51 10.28
N VAL A 40 -4.87 -9.75 9.61
CA VAL A 40 -4.27 -8.54 10.18
C VAL A 40 -5.29 -7.41 10.34
N LEU A 41 -6.14 -7.17 9.33
CA LEU A 41 -7.16 -6.10 9.32
C LEU A 41 -8.25 -6.29 10.37
N LYS A 42 -8.62 -7.55 10.67
CA LYS A 42 -9.50 -7.82 11.81
C LYS A 42 -8.96 -7.27 13.14
N ARG A 43 -7.66 -6.98 13.24
CA ARG A 43 -7.05 -6.40 14.44
C ARG A 43 -6.91 -4.87 14.40
N GLN A 44 -7.11 -4.20 13.26
CA GLN A 44 -6.76 -2.78 13.10
C GLN A 44 -7.87 -1.87 12.55
N GLY A 45 -9.10 -2.38 12.37
CA GLY A 45 -10.13 -1.63 11.64
C GLY A 45 -9.85 -1.71 10.13
N GLY A 46 -10.77 -2.32 9.39
CA GLY A 46 -10.67 -2.41 7.94
C GLY A 46 -11.00 -1.08 7.26
N SER A 47 -10.00 -0.28 6.91
CA SER A 47 -10.24 0.80 5.94
C SER A 47 -10.63 0.21 4.58
N ILE A 48 -11.71 0.72 4.00
CA ILE A 48 -12.05 0.49 2.60
C ILE A 48 -10.91 1.06 1.75
N GLY A 49 -10.35 0.25 0.85
CA GLY A 49 -9.25 0.62 -0.05
C GLY A 49 -7.92 -0.13 0.17
N LEU A 50 -7.71 -0.82 1.29
CA LEU A 50 -6.48 -1.61 1.50
C LEU A 50 -6.30 -2.79 0.53
N PRO A 51 -7.35 -3.56 0.18
CA PRO A 51 -7.26 -4.58 -0.86
C PRO A 51 -6.82 -4.01 -2.21
N ASP A 52 -7.24 -2.78 -2.54
CA ASP A 52 -6.89 -2.12 -3.79
C ASP A 52 -5.42 -1.72 -3.81
N ILE A 53 -4.91 -1.17 -2.69
CA ILE A 53 -3.49 -0.87 -2.53
C ILE A 53 -2.65 -2.15 -2.67
N MET A 54 -3.08 -3.24 -2.04
CA MET A 54 -2.42 -4.54 -2.12
C MET A 54 -2.41 -5.07 -3.55
N LEU A 55 -3.53 -4.96 -4.28
CA LEU A 55 -3.59 -5.34 -5.69
C LEU A 55 -2.58 -4.54 -6.53
N VAL A 56 -2.50 -3.22 -6.33
CA VAL A 56 -1.53 -2.36 -7.06
C VAL A 56 -0.10 -2.82 -6.80
N VAL A 57 0.26 -3.12 -5.55
CA VAL A 57 1.59 -3.63 -5.19
C VAL A 57 1.86 -5.00 -5.83
N LEU A 58 0.91 -5.94 -5.74
CA LEU A 58 1.06 -7.27 -6.33
C LEU A 58 1.18 -7.24 -7.85
N VAL A 59 0.39 -6.38 -8.51
CA VAL A 59 0.48 -6.17 -9.96
C VAL A 59 1.84 -5.55 -10.32
N SER A 60 2.32 -4.57 -9.56
CA SER A 60 3.65 -3.98 -9.75
C SER A 60 4.76 -5.04 -9.70
N GLU A 61 4.73 -5.95 -8.72
CA GLU A 61 5.71 -7.03 -8.62
C GLU A 61 5.58 -8.04 -9.77
N CYS A 62 4.36 -8.38 -10.18
CA CYS A 62 4.13 -9.27 -11.31
C CYS A 62 4.58 -8.67 -12.65
N VAL A 63 4.46 -7.35 -12.83
CA VAL A 63 4.93 -6.63 -14.02
C VAL A 63 6.44 -6.42 -13.99
N SER A 64 7.05 -6.30 -12.81
CA SER A 64 8.50 -6.10 -12.67
C SER A 64 9.30 -7.32 -13.11
N ALA A 65 8.79 -8.54 -12.89
CA ALA A 65 9.50 -9.77 -13.26
C ALA A 65 9.74 -9.93 -14.79
N PRO A 66 8.75 -9.71 -15.68
CA PRO A 66 8.95 -9.67 -17.13
C PRO A 66 9.76 -8.49 -17.67
N LEU A 67 9.90 -7.41 -16.91
CA LEU A 67 10.65 -6.22 -17.33
C LEU A 67 12.10 -6.22 -16.84
N GLY A 68 12.47 -7.19 -16.00
CA GLY A 68 13.83 -7.35 -15.48
C GLY A 68 14.83 -7.84 -16.53
N ALA A 69 16.12 -7.62 -16.27
CA ALA A 69 17.20 -8.03 -17.18
C ALA A 69 17.29 -9.55 -17.42
N GLU A 70 16.75 -10.36 -16.50
CA GLU A 70 16.70 -11.82 -16.55
C GLU A 70 15.28 -12.36 -16.89
N ALA A 71 14.45 -11.53 -17.52
CA ALA A 71 13.07 -11.88 -17.83
C ALA A 71 13.02 -13.08 -18.77
N LYS A 72 12.34 -14.15 -18.33
CA LYS A 72 12.27 -15.40 -19.06
C LYS A 72 11.10 -15.46 -20.05
N SER A 73 9.93 -14.93 -19.68
CA SER A 73 8.75 -14.94 -20.56
C SER A 73 7.69 -13.90 -20.16
N ILE A 74 7.29 -13.03 -21.10
CA ILE A 74 6.26 -12.00 -20.90
C ILE A 74 4.84 -12.58 -20.76
N PRO A 75 4.41 -13.56 -21.59
CA PRO A 75 3.06 -14.16 -21.48
C PRO A 75 2.73 -14.70 -20.10
N ASN A 76 3.70 -15.28 -19.40
CA ASN A 76 3.50 -15.84 -18.06
C ASN A 76 3.23 -14.74 -17.01
N GLY A 77 3.94 -13.61 -17.10
CA GLY A 77 3.69 -12.46 -16.24
C GLY A 77 2.32 -11.84 -16.50
N LEU A 78 1.92 -11.72 -17.77
CA LEU A 78 0.59 -11.25 -18.15
C LEU A 78 -0.52 -12.19 -17.65
N ALA A 79 -0.33 -13.51 -17.73
CA ALA A 79 -1.28 -14.49 -17.20
C ALA A 79 -1.45 -14.37 -15.68
N ALA A 80 -0.35 -14.11 -14.95
CA ALA A 80 -0.40 -13.88 -13.51
C ALA A 80 -1.15 -12.57 -13.17
N VAL A 81 -0.83 -11.47 -13.86
CA VAL A 81 -1.54 -10.18 -13.69
C VAL A 81 -3.03 -10.34 -14.00
N LEU A 82 -3.38 -11.04 -15.08
CA LEU A 82 -4.77 -11.33 -15.43
C LEU A 82 -5.47 -12.12 -14.33
N ALA A 83 -4.81 -13.10 -13.73
CA ALA A 83 -5.36 -13.84 -12.59
C ALA A 83 -5.66 -12.90 -11.41
N LEU A 84 -4.74 -11.99 -11.06
CA LEU A 84 -4.95 -11.01 -9.98
C LEU A 84 -6.18 -10.14 -10.25
N LEU A 85 -6.29 -9.58 -11.46
CA LEU A 85 -7.40 -8.70 -11.84
C LEU A 85 -8.74 -9.44 -11.86
N VAL A 86 -8.77 -10.64 -12.45
CA VAL A 86 -9.97 -11.48 -12.50
C VAL A 86 -10.44 -11.83 -11.09
N TRP A 87 -9.52 -12.21 -10.19
CA TRP A 87 -9.89 -12.55 -8.82
C TRP A 87 -10.33 -11.34 -8.03
N SER A 88 -9.67 -10.19 -8.16
CA SER A 88 -10.10 -8.96 -7.49
C SER A 88 -11.54 -8.61 -7.86
N TYR A 89 -11.81 -8.51 -9.17
CA TYR A 89 -13.16 -8.23 -9.66
C TYR A 89 -14.17 -9.31 -9.23
N SER A 90 -13.76 -10.58 -9.26
CA SER A 90 -14.63 -11.69 -8.86
C SER A 90 -15.00 -11.60 -7.38
N ILE A 91 -14.04 -11.33 -6.49
CA ILE A 91 -14.30 -11.20 -5.05
C ILE A 91 -15.30 -10.07 -4.78
N ASP A 92 -15.16 -8.91 -5.42
CA ASP A 92 -16.11 -7.80 -5.27
C ASP A 92 -17.52 -8.18 -5.72
N ARG A 93 -17.63 -8.87 -6.87
CA ARG A 93 -18.91 -9.35 -7.39
C ARG A 93 -19.51 -10.44 -6.50
N LEU A 94 -18.69 -11.30 -5.91
CA LEU A 94 -19.10 -12.32 -4.96
C LEU A 94 -19.60 -11.68 -3.65
N CYS A 95 -18.92 -10.65 -3.14
CA CYS A 95 -19.37 -9.85 -1.99
C CYS A 95 -20.73 -9.21 -2.24
N TYR A 96 -20.92 -8.63 -3.43
CA TYR A 96 -22.20 -8.05 -3.83
C TYR A 96 -23.32 -9.10 -3.91
N ARG A 97 -23.02 -10.30 -4.42
CA ARG A 97 -24.00 -11.38 -4.55
C ARG A 97 -24.31 -12.06 -3.22
N TRP A 98 -23.34 -12.12 -2.31
CA TRP A 98 -23.43 -12.87 -1.07
C TRP A 98 -23.15 -11.98 0.14
N PRO A 99 -24.21 -11.46 0.80
CA PRO A 99 -24.08 -10.58 1.97
C PRO A 99 -23.32 -11.20 3.16
N TRP A 100 -23.28 -12.54 3.27
CA TRP A 100 -22.49 -13.21 4.31
C TRP A 100 -20.98 -13.07 4.05
N LEU A 101 -20.57 -13.08 2.78
CA LEU A 101 -19.18 -12.91 2.38
C LEU A 101 -18.77 -11.46 2.58
N ARG A 102 -19.63 -10.52 2.19
CA ARG A 102 -19.47 -9.10 2.50
C ARG A 102 -19.27 -8.87 3.99
N ARG A 103 -20.16 -9.35 4.87
CA ARG A 103 -20.00 -9.21 6.34
C ARG A 103 -18.71 -9.81 6.91
N ARG A 104 -18.11 -10.80 6.24
CA ARG A 104 -16.80 -11.35 6.64
C ARG A 104 -15.62 -10.57 6.06
N LEU A 105 -15.80 -9.96 4.88
CA LEU A 105 -14.77 -9.24 4.14
C LEU A 105 -14.78 -7.72 4.35
N GLU A 106 -15.88 -7.16 4.82
CA GLU A 106 -16.11 -5.77 5.21
C GLU A 106 -16.88 -5.78 6.54
N PRO A 107 -16.29 -5.29 7.64
CA PRO A 107 -17.04 -5.10 8.89
C PRO A 107 -18.18 -4.12 8.64
N GLU A 108 -19.39 -4.43 9.13
CA GLU A 108 -20.50 -3.48 9.10
C GLU A 108 -20.30 -2.40 10.18
N PRO A 109 -20.74 -1.16 9.93
CA PRO A 109 -20.67 -0.10 10.93
C PRO A 109 -21.41 -0.50 12.22
N VAL A 110 -20.78 -0.29 13.37
CA VAL A 110 -21.34 -0.70 14.67
C VAL A 110 -21.96 0.50 15.37
N PRO A 111 -23.27 0.47 15.71
CA PRO A 111 -23.90 1.60 16.38
C PRO A 111 -23.32 1.76 17.79
N VAL A 112 -22.84 2.95 18.13
CA VAL A 112 -22.29 3.29 19.45
C VAL A 112 -23.09 4.35 20.19
N VAL A 113 -23.92 5.14 19.49
CA VAL A 113 -24.89 6.04 20.12
C VAL A 113 -26.25 5.84 19.45
N ALA A 114 -27.31 5.77 20.26
CA ALA A 114 -28.69 5.74 19.78
C ALA A 114 -29.55 6.66 20.65
N ASP A 115 -30.24 7.60 20.01
CA ASP A 115 -31.12 8.59 20.62
C ASP A 115 -30.50 9.27 21.85
N GLY A 116 -29.25 9.72 21.70
CA GLY A 116 -28.51 10.46 22.72
C GLY A 116 -28.04 9.62 23.90
N LYS A 117 -28.00 8.29 23.74
CA LYS A 117 -27.47 7.35 24.74
C LYS A 117 -26.33 6.54 24.13
N ALA A 118 -25.19 6.52 24.84
CA ALA A 118 -24.07 5.65 24.51
C ALA A 118 -24.43 4.18 24.72
N LEU A 119 -24.05 3.34 23.77
CA LEU A 119 -24.26 1.89 23.78
C LEU A 119 -23.01 1.20 24.31
N GLU A 120 -22.83 1.21 25.64
CA GLU A 120 -21.61 0.71 26.31
C GLU A 120 -21.19 -0.70 25.89
N LYS A 121 -22.16 -1.59 25.64
CA LYS A 121 -21.88 -2.96 25.18
C LYS A 121 -21.16 -2.98 23.83
N ASN A 122 -21.58 -2.11 22.90
CA ASN A 122 -21.01 -2.03 21.56
C ASN A 122 -19.67 -1.31 21.60
N MET A 123 -19.57 -0.24 22.41
CA MET A 123 -18.31 0.45 22.66
C MET A 123 -17.26 -0.47 23.26
N SER A 124 -17.61 -1.28 24.26
CA SER A 124 -16.70 -2.26 24.85
C SER A 124 -16.31 -3.38 23.89
N ALA A 125 -17.19 -3.76 22.95
CA ALA A 125 -16.89 -4.79 21.95
C ALA A 125 -15.88 -4.28 20.91
N GLU A 126 -15.97 -3.00 20.55
CA GLU A 126 -15.08 -2.33 19.61
C GLU A 126 -13.87 -1.66 20.29
N GLY A 127 -13.75 -1.74 21.61
CA GLY A 127 -12.65 -1.14 22.37
C GLY A 127 -12.68 0.39 22.43
N LEU A 128 -13.81 1.02 22.12
CA LEU A 128 -14.00 2.47 22.17
C LEU A 128 -14.28 2.93 23.61
N THR A 129 -13.46 3.82 24.13
CA THR A 129 -13.66 4.44 25.44
C THR A 129 -14.63 5.63 25.37
N ASP A 130 -15.19 6.01 26.52
CA ASP A 130 -16.06 7.20 26.59
C ASP A 130 -15.30 8.49 26.24
N ASP A 131 -14.02 8.58 26.61
CA ASP A 131 -13.17 9.72 26.28
C ASP A 131 -12.90 9.82 24.77
N GLU A 132 -12.65 8.69 24.10
CA GLU A 132 -12.48 8.63 22.65
C GLU A 132 -13.79 8.96 21.92
N LEU A 133 -14.93 8.43 22.38
CA LEU A 133 -16.23 8.79 21.82
C LEU A 133 -16.45 10.30 21.90
N ARG A 134 -16.24 10.92 23.07
CA ARG A 134 -16.38 12.37 23.23
C ARG A 134 -15.39 13.16 22.38
N ALA A 135 -14.16 12.66 22.20
CA ALA A 135 -13.18 13.29 21.31
C ALA A 135 -13.68 13.28 19.86
N GLN A 136 -14.16 12.13 19.37
CA GLN A 136 -14.67 12.02 18.01
C GLN A 136 -15.97 12.81 17.78
N LEU A 137 -16.84 12.92 18.80
CA LEU A 137 -18.01 13.80 18.73
C LEU A 137 -17.59 15.27 18.58
N ARG A 138 -16.58 15.73 19.33
CA ARG A 138 -16.06 17.10 19.21
C ARG A 138 -15.40 17.36 17.85
N GLU A 139 -14.68 16.37 17.30
CA GLU A 139 -14.14 16.45 15.94
C GLU A 139 -15.24 16.63 14.88
N ASN A 140 -16.42 16.05 15.13
CA ASN A 140 -17.62 16.22 14.32
C ASN A 140 -18.46 17.47 14.69
N GLY A 141 -17.99 18.32 15.60
CA GLY A 141 -18.67 19.55 16.02
C GLY A 141 -19.81 19.36 17.02
N VAL A 142 -19.85 18.23 17.74
CA VAL A 142 -20.86 17.92 18.76
C VAL A 142 -20.23 17.83 20.15
N ASP A 143 -20.70 18.65 21.09
CA ASP A 143 -20.15 18.70 22.44
C ASP A 143 -20.82 17.73 23.42
N ASP A 144 -22.10 17.41 23.22
CA ASP A 144 -22.87 16.50 24.08
C ASP A 144 -23.46 15.32 23.29
N VAL A 145 -23.21 14.09 23.77
CA VAL A 145 -23.81 12.85 23.26
C VAL A 145 -25.33 12.96 23.13
N ARG A 146 -26.00 13.71 24.01
CA ARG A 146 -27.47 13.86 24.00
C ARG A 146 -28.01 14.51 22.73
N GLU A 147 -27.19 15.29 22.05
CA GLU A 147 -27.48 15.96 20.78
C GLU A 147 -27.32 15.02 19.57
N VAL A 148 -26.81 13.81 19.78
CA VAL A 148 -26.61 12.79 18.74
C VAL A 148 -27.86 11.91 18.61
N ARG A 149 -28.39 11.79 17.40
CA ARG A 149 -29.45 10.83 17.05
C ARG A 149 -28.87 9.43 16.91
N SER A 150 -27.80 9.29 16.15
CA SER A 150 -27.09 8.03 15.98
C SER A 150 -25.62 8.28 15.69
N ALA A 151 -24.75 7.43 16.23
CA ALA A 151 -23.35 7.38 15.83
C ALA A 151 -22.90 5.95 15.61
N PHE A 152 -22.00 5.73 14.65
CA PHE A 152 -21.50 4.42 14.27
C PHE A 152 -19.98 4.42 14.23
N ILE A 153 -19.35 3.34 14.71
CA ILE A 153 -17.96 3.06 14.40
C ILE A 153 -17.92 2.50 12.99
N GLU A 154 -17.23 3.19 12.10
CA GLU A 154 -16.96 2.78 10.74
C GLU A 154 -15.85 1.74 10.69
N SER A 155 -15.72 1.10 9.54
CA SER A 155 -14.76 0.01 9.36
C SER A 155 -13.30 0.43 9.61
N ASP A 156 -12.95 1.72 9.44
CA ASP A 156 -11.63 2.28 9.71
C ASP A 156 -11.42 2.72 11.18
N GLY A 157 -12.42 2.53 12.05
CA GLY A 157 -12.38 2.96 13.46
C GLY A 157 -12.81 4.41 13.70
N SER A 158 -13.13 5.17 12.65
CA SER A 158 -13.74 6.50 12.79
C SER A 158 -15.20 6.41 13.25
N VAL A 159 -15.72 7.47 13.84
CA VAL A 159 -17.10 7.58 14.32
C VAL A 159 -17.84 8.53 13.40
N SER A 160 -18.83 8.01 12.67
CA SER A 160 -19.79 8.82 11.94
C SER A 160 -20.91 9.28 12.89
N VAL A 161 -21.33 10.54 12.80
CA VAL A 161 -22.27 11.17 13.74
C VAL A 161 -23.46 11.76 12.99
N VAL A 162 -24.67 11.45 13.46
CA VAL A 162 -25.92 12.03 12.98
C VAL A 162 -26.58 12.79 14.13
N PRO A 163 -26.68 14.13 14.08
CA PRO A 163 -27.29 14.94 15.15
C PRO A 163 -28.84 14.83 15.21
N LYS A 164 -29.45 15.20 16.34
CA LYS A 164 -30.89 15.09 16.63
C LYS A 164 -31.81 16.12 15.97
N GLY A 165 -31.27 17.18 15.36
CA GLY A 165 -32.04 18.20 14.64
C GLY A 165 -31.13 19.00 13.69
N ASP A 166 -31.50 20.23 13.35
CA ASP A 166 -30.62 21.24 12.72
C ASP A 166 -29.52 21.72 13.69
N GLY A 167 -29.03 20.84 14.57
CA GLY A 167 -27.80 21.07 15.35
C GLY A 167 -26.63 21.29 14.39
N PRO A 168 -25.57 21.99 14.84
CA PRO A 168 -24.60 22.65 13.96
C PRO A 168 -24.27 21.73 12.81
N ALA A 169 -24.61 22.16 11.58
CA ALA A 169 -24.27 21.44 10.37
C ALA A 169 -22.83 20.93 10.52
N PRO A 170 -22.55 19.65 10.19
CA PRO A 170 -21.21 19.08 10.31
C PRO A 170 -20.24 20.14 9.82
N ALA A 171 -19.32 20.59 10.69
CA ALA A 171 -18.52 21.81 10.49
C ALA A 171 -18.28 21.97 9.00
N ALA A 172 -18.98 22.95 8.40
CA ALA A 172 -19.26 22.99 6.97
C ALA A 172 -18.03 22.52 6.19
N PRO A 173 -18.17 21.66 5.15
CA PRO A 173 -17.04 21.26 4.32
C PRO A 173 -16.15 22.47 4.11
N ARG A 174 -14.90 22.39 4.62
CA ARG A 174 -13.93 23.49 4.61
C ARG A 174 -14.10 24.28 3.33
N GLU A 175 -14.69 25.47 3.45
CA GLU A 175 -15.17 26.24 2.31
C GLU A 175 -15.95 25.36 1.31
N THR A 176 -17.27 25.46 1.29
CA THR A 176 -17.89 25.52 -0.04
C THR A 176 -17.22 26.72 -0.70
N VAL A 177 -16.12 26.47 -1.40
CA VAL A 177 -15.59 27.33 -2.43
C VAL A 177 -16.82 27.51 -3.30
N GLU A 178 -17.50 28.65 -3.15
CA GLU A 178 -18.31 29.16 -4.24
C GLU A 178 -17.36 29.05 -5.41
N LEU A 179 -17.60 28.06 -6.28
CA LEU A 179 -16.90 27.97 -7.54
C LEU A 179 -17.34 29.26 -8.23
N GLY A 180 -16.53 30.30 -8.04
CA GLY A 180 -16.57 31.50 -8.84
C GLY A 180 -16.53 31.09 -10.31
N PRO A 181 -16.73 32.03 -11.23
CA PRO A 181 -16.60 31.73 -12.65
C PRO A 181 -15.33 30.89 -12.86
N PRO A 182 -15.42 29.78 -13.62
CA PRO A 182 -14.31 28.84 -13.75
C PRO A 182 -13.04 29.66 -14.02
N PRO A 183 -11.97 29.45 -13.24
CA PRO A 183 -10.76 30.26 -13.36
C PRO A 183 -10.35 30.29 -14.83
N ASP A 184 -10.01 31.48 -15.31
CA ASP A 184 -9.64 31.64 -16.71
C ASP A 184 -8.48 30.70 -17.05
N VAL A 185 -8.44 30.28 -18.31
CA VAL A 185 -7.43 29.33 -18.80
C VAL A 185 -6.01 29.87 -18.53
N GLU A 186 -5.83 31.20 -18.57
CA GLU A 186 -4.54 31.84 -18.30
C GLU A 186 -4.13 31.72 -16.83
N PHE A 187 -5.04 31.89 -15.87
CA PHE A 187 -4.76 31.65 -14.45
C PHE A 187 -4.41 30.19 -14.19
N LEU A 188 -5.16 29.24 -14.76
CA LEU A 188 -4.87 27.81 -14.62
C LEU A 188 -3.49 27.45 -15.19
N LEU A 189 -3.15 27.97 -16.37
CA LEU A 189 -1.84 27.79 -16.99
C LEU A 189 -0.71 28.41 -16.14
N SER A 190 -0.94 29.57 -15.53
CA SER A 190 0.04 30.21 -14.65
C SER A 190 0.32 29.39 -13.39
N LYS A 191 -0.72 28.86 -12.75
CA LYS A 191 -0.63 27.98 -11.57
C LYS A 191 0.09 26.67 -11.90
N PHE A 192 -0.26 26.06 -13.02
CA PHE A 192 0.38 24.84 -13.48
C PHE A 192 1.88 25.05 -13.78
N ARG A 193 2.23 26.14 -14.47
CA ARG A 193 3.63 26.49 -14.74
C ARG A 193 4.43 26.73 -13.47
N ALA A 194 3.87 27.48 -12.51
CA ALA A 194 4.50 27.73 -11.22
C ALA A 194 4.78 26.42 -10.46
N ALA A 195 3.79 25.52 -10.40
CA ALA A 195 3.96 24.21 -9.76
C ALA A 195 5.02 23.34 -10.46
N ALA A 196 5.07 23.38 -11.80
CA ALA A 196 6.08 22.67 -12.57
C ALA A 196 7.50 23.22 -12.32
N ASP A 197 7.65 24.52 -12.15
CA ASP A 197 8.93 25.17 -11.87
C ASP A 197 9.41 24.88 -10.44
N GLU A 198 8.51 24.86 -9.45
CA GLU A 198 8.82 24.41 -8.09
C GLU A 198 9.31 22.96 -8.07
N LEU A 199 8.65 22.06 -8.80
CA LEU A 199 9.06 20.66 -8.90
C LEU A 199 10.43 20.52 -9.55
N ARG A 200 10.70 21.27 -10.63
CA ARG A 200 12.02 21.29 -11.28
C ARG A 200 13.10 21.79 -10.34
N ALA A 201 12.83 22.85 -9.57
CA ALA A 201 13.76 23.39 -8.59
C ALA A 201 14.06 22.37 -7.48
N ALA A 202 13.05 21.66 -6.98
CA ALA A 202 13.21 20.60 -5.99
C ALA A 202 14.06 19.43 -6.52
N LEU A 203 13.82 18.99 -7.76
CA LEU A 203 14.61 17.95 -8.41
C LEU A 203 16.07 18.38 -8.59
N ALA A 204 16.32 19.60 -9.07
CA ALA A 204 17.66 20.14 -9.23
C ALA A 204 18.42 20.26 -7.90
N TRP A 205 17.71 20.63 -6.81
CA TRP A 205 18.28 20.65 -5.47
C TRP A 205 18.70 19.24 -5.01
N HIS A 206 17.88 18.22 -5.26
CA HIS A 206 18.21 16.83 -4.94
C HIS A 206 19.41 16.31 -5.73
N GLU A 207 19.50 16.61 -7.02
CA GLU A 207 20.64 16.25 -7.85
C GLU A 207 21.94 16.90 -7.34
N SER A 208 21.88 18.19 -6.97
CA SER A 208 22.99 18.92 -6.37
C SER A 208 23.44 18.33 -5.04
N GLN A 209 22.50 17.97 -4.16
CA GLN A 209 22.81 17.29 -2.90
C GLN A 209 23.50 15.95 -3.14
N ALA A 210 22.98 15.12 -4.06
CA ALA A 210 23.58 13.84 -4.39
C ALA A 210 25.02 13.97 -4.91
N GLU A 211 25.30 15.01 -5.70
CA GLU A 211 26.65 15.29 -6.19
C GLU A 211 27.61 15.72 -5.07
N ASN A 212 27.14 16.56 -4.13
CA ASN A 212 27.91 16.96 -2.96
C ASN A 212 28.26 15.77 -2.05
N HIS A 213 27.30 14.88 -1.81
CA HIS A 213 27.54 13.63 -1.08
C HIS A 213 28.56 12.72 -1.79
N ARG A 214 28.47 12.60 -3.12
CA ARG A 214 29.46 11.84 -3.92
C ARG A 214 30.87 12.45 -3.83
N LYS A 215 30.99 13.78 -3.91
CA LYS A 215 32.27 14.51 -3.77
C LYS A 215 32.86 14.30 -2.37
N ALA A 216 32.04 14.45 -1.32
CA ALA A 216 32.45 14.19 0.06
C ALA A 216 32.91 12.74 0.27
N ALA A 217 32.16 11.75 -0.22
CA ALA A 217 32.53 10.34 -0.14
C ALA A 217 33.85 10.04 -0.87
N LYS A 218 34.10 10.67 -2.04
CA LYS A 218 35.36 10.55 -2.79
C LYS A 218 36.53 11.19 -2.06
N ALA A 219 36.33 12.35 -1.42
CA ALA A 219 37.35 13.01 -0.61
C ALA A 219 37.74 12.18 0.62
N VAL A 220 36.75 11.62 1.33
CA VAL A 220 36.97 10.72 2.47
C VAL A 220 37.71 9.46 2.02
N ARG A 221 37.29 8.82 0.91
CA ARG A 221 37.99 7.65 0.35
C ARG A 221 39.45 7.98 -0.01
N GLY A 222 39.72 9.16 -0.56
CA GLY A 222 41.07 9.63 -0.86
C GLY A 222 41.93 9.90 0.38
N LEU A 223 41.34 10.42 1.45
CA LEU A 223 42.02 10.60 2.75
C LEU A 223 42.34 9.26 3.42
N LEU A 224 41.38 8.34 3.43
CA LEU A 224 41.57 6.98 3.98
C LEU A 224 42.68 6.23 3.22
N GLY A 225 42.72 6.35 1.88
CA GLY A 225 43.80 5.78 1.06
C GLY A 225 45.18 6.37 1.37
N ARG A 226 45.28 7.68 1.64
CA ARG A 226 46.55 8.34 2.01
C ARG A 226 47.07 7.97 3.40
N HIS A 227 46.18 7.58 4.32
CA HIS A 227 46.54 7.11 5.66
C HIS A 227 46.63 5.58 5.76
N GLY A 228 46.67 4.86 4.62
CA GLY A 228 46.84 3.40 4.61
C GLY A 228 45.62 2.62 5.12
N VAL A 229 44.47 3.26 5.29
CA VAL A 229 43.21 2.61 5.68
C VAL A 229 42.54 2.07 4.42
N GLY A 230 43.15 1.05 3.82
CA GLY A 230 42.57 0.24 2.76
C GLY A 230 41.70 -0.88 3.33
N ALA A 231 40.62 -1.22 2.64
CA ALA A 231 39.62 -2.21 3.06
C ALA A 231 40.23 -3.60 3.35
N ALA A 232 40.67 -3.81 4.58
CA ALA A 232 41.05 -5.11 5.13
C ALA A 232 40.00 -5.53 6.17
N HIS A 233 38.77 -5.87 5.73
CA HIS A 233 37.90 -6.80 6.47
C HIS A 233 36.62 -7.17 5.69
N ARG A 234 36.70 -8.20 4.83
CA ARG A 234 35.65 -9.24 4.68
C ARG A 234 36.11 -10.36 3.74
N ALA A 235 37.09 -11.14 4.19
CA ALA A 235 37.13 -12.56 3.84
C ALA A 235 36.63 -13.30 5.08
N ALA A 236 35.37 -13.75 5.05
CA ALA A 236 34.89 -14.72 6.02
C ALA A 236 35.39 -16.12 5.59
N PRO A 237 35.86 -16.97 6.51
CA PRO A 237 36.43 -18.26 6.16
C PRO A 237 35.34 -19.22 5.72
N THR A 238 35.60 -19.92 4.62
CA THR A 238 34.84 -21.09 4.19
C THR A 238 34.96 -22.19 5.24
N VAL A 239 33.83 -22.54 5.86
CA VAL A 239 33.73 -23.74 6.70
C VAL A 239 33.87 -24.96 5.78
N ARG A 240 35.00 -25.63 5.94
CA ARG A 240 35.38 -26.86 5.24
C ARG A 240 34.64 -28.03 5.92
N GLU A 241 33.57 -28.49 5.30
CA GLU A 241 32.90 -29.74 5.66
C GLU A 241 33.85 -30.90 5.35
N LYS A 242 34.34 -31.56 6.41
CA LYS A 242 35.22 -32.73 6.34
C LYS A 242 34.59 -33.83 7.19
N THR A 243 33.61 -34.52 6.63
CA THR A 243 33.04 -35.76 7.16
C THR A 243 32.71 -36.67 5.99
N GLU A 244 33.69 -37.43 5.54
CA GLU A 244 33.53 -38.81 5.05
C GLU A 244 34.88 -39.36 4.58
N LYS A 245 35.56 -40.09 5.48
CA LYS A 245 36.31 -41.33 5.19
C LYS A 245 37.02 -41.83 6.44
N GLY A 246 36.40 -42.83 7.05
CA GLY A 246 36.99 -43.79 7.98
C GLY A 246 36.02 -44.98 7.99
N SER A 247 36.16 -45.91 7.05
CA SER A 247 36.92 -47.15 7.25
C SER A 247 36.40 -47.92 8.46
N HIS A 248 35.45 -48.82 8.21
CA HIS A 248 35.10 -49.89 9.14
C HIS A 248 35.26 -51.20 8.38
N ASP A 249 36.29 -51.94 8.72
CA ASP A 249 36.49 -53.36 8.43
C ASP A 249 37.31 -53.92 9.60
N PRO A 250 36.90 -55.05 10.18
CA PRO A 250 37.84 -55.98 10.78
C PRO A 250 37.88 -57.33 10.04
#